data_AF-A0A929YPG1-F1
#
_entry.id   AF-A0A929YPG1-F1
#
_cell.length_a   1.000
_cell.length_b   1.000
_cell.length_c   1.000
_cell.angle_alpha   90.00
_cell.angle_beta   90.00
_cell.angle_gamma   90.00
#
_symmetry.space_group_name_H-M   'P 1'
#
loop_
_entity.id
_entity.type
_entity.pdbx_description
1 polymer ?
#
loop_
_entity_poly.entity_id
_entity_poly.type
_entity_poly.pdbx_seq_one_letter_code
_entity_poly.pdbx_strand_id
1 'polypeptide(L)'
;MRRKTFFVTMLAIAVLAMNVFATKAEAGALGLKPSANQGVAQPSGNIANTANAAQNVGYDTVKYQYPAQQLKAEGKNFDRYNWRLFLRFDTGELMVQDWVASMNWQIRECADNTFAETPGVDTYAFDFRKDNLSYFDRVWTRKGGCRVSTSDNKLLFIKPEFVTGDRAVDMDVNVHVKPENCYPRGTQIWVTGAKHHNGSEVPCTVYQELYWYNIYSLWRTTNETVDEYNAKYGHAVMPVKLYYPSVKRALYVSGWCLDDIAKYMPIIDGAYLDANPENGSHYTYLLHYKLRSLPGMKVVF
;
A
#
# COMPACT_ATOMS: atom_id res chain seq x y z
N MET A 1 -60.94 -24.22 -1.65
CA MET A 1 -59.96 -25.25 -2.06
C MET A 1 -58.86 -24.58 -2.88
N ARG A 2 -57.59 -24.94 -2.65
CA ARG A 2 -56.35 -24.61 -3.43
C ARG A 2 -56.03 -23.14 -3.84
N ARG A 3 -54.91 -22.66 -3.26
CA ARG A 3 -53.95 -21.64 -3.69
C ARG A 3 -53.74 -21.51 -5.22
N LYS A 4 -53.40 -20.31 -5.71
CA LYS A 4 -52.00 -19.91 -6.03
C LYS A 4 -51.85 -18.42 -6.38
N THR A 5 -50.90 -17.77 -5.71
CA THR A 5 -50.39 -16.42 -6.00
C THR A 5 -49.22 -16.48 -6.99
N PHE A 6 -49.08 -15.45 -7.83
CA PHE A 6 -47.87 -15.09 -8.60
C PHE A 6 -47.32 -13.79 -7.97
N PHE A 7 -46.04 -13.57 -7.58
CA PHE A 7 -44.76 -14.27 -7.81
C PHE A 7 -44.37 -14.38 -9.30
N VAL A 8 -43.25 -13.84 -9.81
CA VAL A 8 -42.07 -13.10 -9.26
C VAL A 8 -41.64 -12.15 -10.41
N THR A 9 -41.23 -10.88 -10.25
CA THR A 9 -39.91 -10.42 -9.77
C THR A 9 -39.96 -8.98 -9.25
N MET A 10 -40.12 -8.84 -7.94
CA MET A 10 -39.43 -7.80 -7.18
C MET A 10 -38.29 -8.48 -6.41
N LEU A 11 -37.28 -7.70 -6.02
CA LEU A 11 -36.18 -8.07 -5.11
C LEU A 11 -35.07 -8.99 -5.66
N ALA A 12 -33.89 -8.40 -5.89
CA ALA A 12 -32.64 -8.84 -5.27
C ALA A 12 -31.51 -7.81 -5.50
N ILE A 13 -31.48 -6.70 -4.75
CA ILE A 13 -30.20 -6.03 -4.46
C ILE A 13 -29.50 -6.91 -3.43
N ALA A 14 -28.83 -7.95 -3.92
CA ALA A 14 -28.07 -8.88 -3.11
C ALA A 14 -26.64 -8.36 -2.95
N VAL A 15 -26.32 -7.89 -1.75
CA VAL A 15 -24.94 -7.64 -1.33
C VAL A 15 -24.15 -8.93 -1.48
N LEU A 16 -23.09 -8.92 -2.29
CA LEU A 16 -22.03 -9.93 -2.23
C LEU A 16 -20.66 -9.29 -1.95
N ALA A 17 -20.63 -8.38 -0.97
CA ALA A 17 -19.40 -7.94 -0.31
C ALA A 17 -18.91 -9.01 0.71
N MET A 18 -18.76 -10.26 0.27
CA MET A 18 -18.14 -11.34 1.05
C MET A 18 -17.49 -12.38 0.13
N ASN A 19 -16.15 -12.46 0.17
CA ASN A 19 -15.29 -13.61 -0.12
C ASN A 19 -13.83 -13.15 -0.04
N VAL A 20 -12.92 -13.70 0.76
CA VAL A 20 -13.00 -14.79 1.75
C VAL A 20 -12.09 -14.44 2.94
N PHE A 21 -12.66 -14.26 4.15
CA PHE A 21 -11.94 -14.47 5.40
C PHE A 21 -12.31 -15.86 5.93
N ALA A 22 -11.48 -16.86 5.63
CA ALA A 22 -11.65 -18.20 6.15
C ALA A 22 -11.10 -18.26 7.59
N THR A 23 -11.97 -18.09 8.58
CA THR A 23 -11.61 -18.29 9.99
C THR A 23 -11.62 -19.78 10.34
N LYS A 24 -10.45 -20.32 10.69
CA LYS A 24 -10.32 -21.50 11.55
C LYS A 24 -9.27 -21.22 12.63
N ALA A 25 -9.67 -21.33 13.89
CA ALA A 25 -8.77 -21.60 15.01
C ALA A 25 -8.32 -23.08 14.93
N GLU A 26 -7.25 -23.55 15.57
CA GLU A 26 -6.61 -23.07 16.81
C GLU A 26 -5.07 -23.10 16.79
N ALA A 27 -4.50 -22.36 17.76
CA ALA A 27 -3.29 -22.64 18.54
C ALA A 27 -1.98 -23.09 17.82
N GLY A 28 -1.12 -22.09 17.59
CA GLY A 28 0.32 -22.17 17.80
C GLY A 28 0.77 -20.89 18.52
N ALA A 29 1.43 -20.99 19.68
CA ALA A 29 1.65 -19.84 20.55
C ALA A 29 2.66 -18.81 19.98
N LEU A 30 2.45 -17.53 20.28
CA LEU A 30 3.43 -16.42 20.16
C LEU A 30 4.02 -16.17 18.75
N GLY A 31 3.19 -15.68 17.82
CA GLY A 31 3.69 -15.11 16.55
C GLY A 31 2.70 -15.22 15.41
N LEU A 32 1.66 -14.37 15.41
CA LEU A 32 0.66 -14.37 14.34
C LEU A 32 1.34 -14.11 12.98
N LYS A 33 1.26 -15.10 12.09
CA LYS A 33 1.71 -15.00 10.69
C LYS A 33 0.89 -13.93 9.96
N PRO A 34 1.43 -13.28 8.91
CA PRO A 34 0.63 -12.40 8.06
C PRO A 34 -0.52 -13.18 7.43
N SER A 35 -1.62 -12.47 7.13
CA SER A 35 -2.88 -13.06 6.65
C SER A 35 -2.68 -14.08 5.52
N ALA A 36 -3.25 -15.28 5.69
CA ALA A 36 -3.00 -16.45 4.84
C ALA A 36 -3.50 -16.34 3.37
N ASN A 37 -4.00 -15.17 2.95
CA ASN A 37 -4.49 -14.93 1.59
C ASN A 37 -3.40 -14.44 0.61
N GLN A 38 -2.17 -14.15 1.06
CA GLN A 38 -1.06 -13.77 0.16
C GLN A 38 -0.37 -14.97 -0.52
N GLY A 39 -0.79 -16.20 -0.22
CA GLY A 39 -0.21 -17.44 -0.73
C GLY A 39 -0.86 -17.99 -2.02
N VAL A 40 -1.52 -17.17 -2.83
CA VAL A 40 -2.04 -17.60 -4.14
C VAL A 40 -0.89 -17.61 -5.16
N ALA A 41 -0.83 -18.67 -5.97
CA ALA A 41 0.29 -18.99 -6.86
C ALA A 41 0.78 -17.77 -7.68
N GLN A 42 2.04 -17.39 -7.45
CA GLN A 42 2.71 -16.30 -8.16
C GLN A 42 2.96 -16.69 -9.63
N PRO A 43 2.60 -15.87 -10.62
CA PRO A 43 3.07 -16.05 -12.00
C PRO A 43 4.58 -15.74 -12.05
N SER A 44 5.41 -16.75 -12.26
CA SER A 44 6.87 -16.62 -12.39
C SER A 44 7.31 -16.06 -13.76
N GLY A 45 6.54 -15.14 -14.34
CA GLY A 45 6.76 -14.60 -15.67
C GLY A 45 6.14 -13.21 -15.82
N ASN A 46 6.96 -12.27 -16.32
CA ASN A 46 6.66 -10.92 -16.77
C ASN A 46 5.37 -10.27 -16.22
N ILE A 47 5.52 -9.26 -15.35
CA ILE A 47 4.43 -8.47 -14.75
C ILE A 47 3.42 -7.95 -15.80
N ALA A 48 3.87 -7.72 -17.04
CA ALA A 48 3.03 -7.41 -18.20
C ALA A 48 1.86 -8.39 -18.45
N ASN A 49 2.01 -9.69 -18.12
CA ASN A 49 0.97 -10.69 -18.36
C ASN A 49 -0.18 -10.65 -17.33
N THR A 50 0.00 -10.04 -16.15
CA THR A 50 -1.11 -9.90 -15.19
C THR A 50 -2.11 -8.82 -15.63
N ALA A 51 -1.70 -7.86 -16.48
CA ALA A 51 -2.63 -6.95 -17.14
C ALA A 51 -3.59 -7.69 -18.11
N ASN A 52 -3.16 -8.83 -18.68
CA ASN A 52 -3.97 -9.68 -19.55
C ASN A 52 -4.93 -10.61 -18.78
N ALA A 53 -4.94 -10.61 -17.45
CA ALA A 53 -5.90 -11.37 -16.65
C ALA A 53 -7.34 -10.81 -16.75
N ALA A 54 -7.52 -9.62 -17.31
CA ALA A 54 -8.83 -9.10 -17.75
C ALA A 54 -9.23 -9.70 -19.11
N GLN A 55 -9.45 -11.02 -19.18
CA GLN A 55 -9.63 -11.82 -20.41
C GLN A 55 -10.83 -11.50 -21.32
N ASN A 56 -11.47 -10.33 -21.20
CA ASN A 56 -12.52 -9.86 -22.11
C ASN A 56 -12.49 -8.34 -22.41
N VAL A 57 -11.43 -7.61 -22.02
CA VAL A 57 -11.26 -6.19 -22.39
C VAL A 57 -10.13 -6.06 -23.39
N GLY A 58 -10.47 -5.86 -24.66
CA GLY A 58 -9.49 -5.46 -25.67
C GLY A 58 -8.98 -4.05 -25.37
N TYR A 59 -7.70 -3.94 -25.01
CA TYR A 59 -7.06 -2.65 -24.76
C TYR A 59 -6.57 -2.01 -26.06
N ASP A 60 -6.92 -0.74 -26.28
CA ASP A 60 -6.42 0.06 -27.41
C ASP A 60 -5.11 0.73 -26.99
N THR A 61 -4.01 0.00 -27.18
CA THR A 61 -2.65 0.43 -26.81
C THR A 61 -2.06 1.49 -27.75
N VAL A 62 -2.76 1.86 -28.83
CA VAL A 62 -2.38 2.96 -29.73
C VAL A 62 -2.96 4.28 -29.20
N LYS A 63 -4.17 4.23 -28.63
CA LYS A 63 -4.91 5.39 -28.11
C LYS A 63 -4.64 5.68 -26.63
N TYR A 64 -4.39 4.65 -25.82
CA TYR A 64 -4.23 4.76 -24.37
C TYR A 64 -2.86 4.24 -23.92
N GLN A 65 -2.30 4.85 -22.86
CA GLN A 65 -0.98 4.51 -22.34
C GLN A 65 -1.00 3.35 -21.33
N TYR A 66 -2.10 3.18 -20.59
CA TYR A 66 -2.28 2.15 -19.55
C TYR A 66 -3.77 1.82 -19.32
N PRO A 67 -4.11 0.63 -18.74
CA PRO A 67 -5.50 0.15 -18.61
C PRO A 67 -6.49 1.12 -17.98
N ALA A 68 -6.14 1.75 -16.85
CA ALA A 68 -7.03 2.67 -16.14
C ALA A 68 -7.40 3.91 -16.96
N GLN A 69 -6.52 4.36 -17.87
CA GLN A 69 -6.81 5.49 -18.75
C GLN A 69 -7.96 5.16 -19.72
N GLN A 70 -7.92 3.96 -20.32
CA GLN A 70 -8.99 3.49 -21.20
C GLN A 70 -10.29 3.25 -20.44
N LEU A 71 -10.23 2.52 -19.31
CA LEU A 71 -11.41 2.19 -18.52
C LEU A 71 -12.14 3.46 -18.06
N LYS A 72 -11.41 4.48 -17.59
CA LYS A 72 -11.96 5.79 -17.23
C LYS A 72 -12.56 6.53 -18.43
N ALA A 73 -11.88 6.52 -19.58
CA ALA A 73 -12.34 7.22 -20.79
C ALA A 73 -13.59 6.57 -21.44
N GLU A 74 -13.76 5.25 -21.27
CA GLU A 74 -14.90 4.49 -21.78
C GLU A 74 -16.05 4.34 -20.78
N GLY A 75 -15.97 4.99 -19.61
CA GLY A 75 -16.99 4.89 -18.56
C GLY A 75 -17.12 3.49 -17.94
N LYS A 76 -16.08 2.65 -18.05
CA LYS A 76 -16.04 1.30 -17.50
C LYS A 76 -15.58 1.34 -16.04
N ASN A 77 -16.29 0.62 -15.18
CA ASN A 77 -15.90 0.45 -13.78
C ASN A 77 -14.54 -0.26 -13.68
N PHE A 78 -13.68 0.23 -12.78
CA PHE A 78 -12.41 -0.38 -12.46
C PHE A 78 -12.08 -0.18 -10.98
N ASP A 79 -11.27 -1.08 -10.42
CA ASP A 79 -10.76 -0.92 -9.06
C ASP A 79 -9.62 0.11 -9.05
N ARG A 80 -9.89 1.30 -8.51
CA ARG A 80 -8.89 2.38 -8.40
C ARG A 80 -7.71 2.05 -7.49
N TYR A 81 -7.86 1.12 -6.55
CA TYR A 81 -6.78 0.69 -5.66
C TYR A 81 -5.83 -0.30 -6.33
N ASN A 82 -6.22 -0.90 -7.46
CA ASN A 82 -5.36 -1.82 -8.21
C ASN A 82 -4.32 -1.08 -9.06
N TRP A 83 -3.14 -0.82 -8.47
CA TRP A 83 -2.00 -0.17 -9.12
C TRP A 83 -1.57 -0.82 -10.45
N ARG A 84 -1.85 -2.11 -10.68
CA ARG A 84 -1.49 -2.80 -11.93
C ARG A 84 -2.23 -2.24 -13.15
N LEU A 85 -3.38 -1.58 -12.94
CA LEU A 85 -4.09 -0.88 -14.01
C LEU A 85 -3.39 0.41 -14.48
N PHE A 86 -2.34 0.84 -13.78
CA PHE A 86 -1.52 2.00 -14.10
C PHE A 86 -0.12 1.60 -14.62
N LEU A 87 0.07 0.33 -14.96
CA LEU A 87 1.22 -0.13 -15.72
C LEU A 87 1.08 0.24 -17.19
N ARG A 88 2.10 0.88 -17.76
CA ARG A 88 2.14 1.24 -19.18
C ARG A 88 2.15 0.01 -20.07
N PHE A 89 1.40 0.06 -21.18
CA PHE A 89 1.38 -1.02 -22.17
C PHE A 89 2.71 -1.21 -22.91
N ASP A 90 3.47 -0.14 -23.13
CA ASP A 90 4.70 -0.14 -23.93
C ASP A 90 5.93 -0.69 -23.19
N THR A 91 6.01 -0.45 -21.88
CA THR A 91 7.22 -0.62 -21.07
C THR A 91 6.99 -1.43 -19.79
N GLY A 92 5.74 -1.61 -19.37
CA GLY A 92 5.41 -2.20 -18.07
C GLY A 92 5.85 -1.34 -16.87
N GLU A 93 6.14 -0.05 -17.09
CA GLU A 93 6.49 0.89 -16.01
C GLU A 93 5.24 1.43 -15.32
N LEU A 94 5.32 1.66 -14.01
CA LEU A 94 4.19 2.13 -13.21
C LEU A 94 4.06 3.66 -13.25
N MET A 95 2.91 4.14 -13.73
CA MET A 95 2.46 5.53 -13.62
C MET A 95 1.98 5.83 -12.18
N VAL A 96 2.89 5.80 -11.21
CA VAL A 96 2.54 5.87 -9.78
C VAL A 96 1.80 7.16 -9.40
N GLN A 97 2.16 8.28 -10.05
CA GLN A 97 1.50 9.57 -9.90
C GLN A 97 0.03 9.50 -10.33
N ASP A 98 -0.26 8.93 -11.51
CA ASP A 98 -1.62 8.80 -12.05
C ASP A 98 -2.48 7.84 -11.22
N TRP A 99 -1.87 6.78 -10.66
CA TRP A 99 -2.54 5.86 -9.74
C TRP A 99 -3.01 6.61 -8.49
N VAL A 100 -2.09 7.28 -7.80
CA VAL A 100 -2.36 7.99 -6.54
C VAL A 100 -3.35 9.13 -6.74
N ALA A 101 -3.19 9.91 -7.81
CA ALA A 101 -4.12 10.99 -8.18
C ALA A 101 -5.55 10.47 -8.47
N SER A 102 -5.72 9.23 -8.94
CA SER A 102 -7.05 8.64 -9.19
C SER A 102 -7.91 8.44 -7.94
N MET A 103 -7.32 8.56 -6.75
CA MET A 103 -7.95 8.32 -5.45
C MET A 103 -8.09 9.59 -4.60
N ASN A 104 -7.66 10.77 -5.10
CA ASN A 104 -7.48 12.00 -4.32
C ASN A 104 -6.44 11.88 -3.18
N TRP A 105 -5.45 11.00 -3.37
CA TRP A 105 -4.25 10.94 -2.56
C TRP A 105 -3.15 11.80 -3.19
N GLN A 106 -2.11 12.09 -2.42
CA GLN A 106 -0.88 12.72 -2.88
C GLN A 106 0.28 11.72 -2.74
N ILE A 107 1.35 11.92 -3.52
CA ILE A 107 2.62 11.23 -3.28
C ILE A 107 3.71 12.25 -2.96
N ARG A 108 4.61 11.89 -2.05
CA ARG A 108 5.76 12.72 -1.67
C ARG A 108 7.05 11.92 -1.83
N GLU A 109 8.01 12.52 -2.50
CA GLU A 109 9.33 11.94 -2.74
C GLU A 109 10.26 12.35 -1.59
N CYS A 110 10.93 11.36 -0.99
CA CYS A 110 11.79 11.55 0.19
C CYS A 110 13.13 10.85 -0.02
N ALA A 111 14.23 11.48 0.41
CA ALA A 111 15.57 10.91 0.36
C ALA A 111 16.39 11.45 1.55
N ASP A 112 16.70 10.57 2.52
CA ASP A 112 17.28 11.00 3.81
C ASP A 112 18.65 11.71 3.66
N ASN A 113 19.40 11.42 2.57
CA ASN A 113 20.66 12.10 2.26
C ASN A 113 20.51 13.61 1.98
N THR A 114 19.34 14.05 1.52
CA THR A 114 19.10 15.45 1.17
C THR A 114 18.55 16.26 2.35
N PHE A 115 17.89 15.61 3.31
CA PHE A 115 17.47 16.24 4.57
C PHE A 115 18.66 16.85 5.34
N ALA A 116 19.83 16.20 5.27
CA ALA A 116 21.07 16.71 5.85
C ALA A 116 21.58 18.01 5.21
N GLU A 117 21.19 18.31 3.96
CA GLU A 117 21.56 19.55 3.26
C GLU A 117 20.64 20.72 3.61
N THR A 118 19.40 20.47 4.07
CA THR A 118 18.43 21.50 4.46
C THR A 118 17.76 21.21 5.82
N PRO A 119 18.51 21.20 6.94
CA PRO A 119 17.93 20.92 8.26
C PRO A 119 16.90 21.99 8.68
N GLY A 120 15.77 21.56 9.24
CA GLY A 120 14.75 22.47 9.79
C GLY A 120 13.77 23.06 8.78
N VAL A 121 13.82 22.66 7.51
CA VAL A 121 12.77 22.96 6.53
C VAL A 121 11.96 21.69 6.28
N ASP A 122 10.67 21.69 6.62
CA ASP A 122 9.72 20.62 6.29
C ASP A 122 9.34 20.60 4.79
N THR A 123 10.31 20.89 3.90
CA THR A 123 10.17 20.72 2.44
C THR A 123 10.36 19.25 2.07
N TYR A 124 9.38 18.44 2.44
CA TYR A 124 9.19 17.10 1.91
C TYR A 124 8.85 17.18 0.41
N ALA A 125 9.87 17.30 -0.44
CA ALA A 125 9.77 17.17 -1.90
C ALA A 125 11.18 16.91 -2.45
N PHE A 126 11.82 15.83 -1.99
CA PHE A 126 13.20 15.53 -2.34
C PHE A 126 13.28 14.78 -3.67
N ASP A 127 13.90 15.47 -4.61
CA ASP A 127 13.82 15.23 -6.05
C ASP A 127 14.67 14.03 -6.51
N PHE A 128 14.03 12.98 -7.03
CA PHE A 128 14.74 11.83 -7.62
C PHE A 128 15.64 12.19 -8.82
N ARG A 129 15.50 13.39 -9.39
CA ARG A 129 16.35 13.90 -10.49
C ARG A 129 17.75 14.33 -10.00
N LYS A 130 18.01 14.49 -8.69
CA LYS A 130 19.38 14.73 -8.18
C LYS A 130 20.29 13.57 -8.57
N ASP A 131 21.51 13.86 -9.04
CA ASP A 131 22.44 12.84 -9.57
C ASP A 131 22.93 11.84 -8.51
N ASN A 132 22.92 12.20 -7.22
CA ASN A 132 23.17 11.30 -6.09
C ASN A 132 21.89 11.00 -5.30
N LEU A 133 21.24 9.87 -5.59
CA LEU A 133 20.39 9.20 -4.58
C LEU A 133 21.26 8.63 -3.46
N SER A 134 20.68 8.37 -2.30
CA SER A 134 21.45 8.03 -1.09
C SER A 134 22.46 6.89 -1.27
N TYR A 135 23.58 7.01 -0.56
CA TYR A 135 24.58 5.97 -0.31
C TYR A 135 23.99 4.66 0.23
N PHE A 136 22.85 4.73 0.92
CA PHE A 136 22.20 3.61 1.58
C PHE A 136 21.00 3.12 0.75
N ASP A 137 21.30 2.29 -0.26
CA ASP A 137 20.34 1.39 -0.93
C ASP A 137 20.96 -0.01 -0.96
N ARG A 138 20.65 -0.83 0.06
CA ARG A 138 21.37 -2.10 0.28
C ARG A 138 20.55 -3.21 0.93
N VAL A 139 20.85 -4.43 0.48
CA VAL A 139 20.55 -5.68 1.18
C VAL A 139 21.57 -5.90 2.29
N TRP A 140 21.11 -6.31 3.48
CA TRP A 140 21.97 -6.76 4.57
C TRP A 140 21.26 -7.77 5.47
N THR A 141 22.04 -8.54 6.23
CA THR A 141 21.51 -9.47 7.22
C THR A 141 21.50 -8.78 8.58
N ARG A 142 20.32 -8.63 9.20
CA ARG A 142 20.19 -8.03 10.53
C ARG A 142 20.74 -8.96 11.61
N LYS A 143 21.04 -8.37 12.78
CA LYS A 143 21.22 -9.15 14.02
C LYS A 143 19.94 -9.97 14.26
N GLY A 144 20.05 -11.29 14.26
CA GLY A 144 18.91 -12.21 14.22
C GLY A 144 18.69 -12.90 12.85
N GLY A 145 19.57 -12.71 11.86
CA GLY A 145 19.63 -13.57 10.66
C GLY A 145 18.64 -13.24 9.53
N CYS A 146 17.64 -12.38 9.76
CA CYS A 146 16.73 -11.93 8.71
C CYS A 146 17.46 -11.07 7.66
N ARG A 147 17.40 -11.47 6.39
CA ARG A 147 17.90 -10.72 5.23
C ARG A 147 16.89 -9.66 4.84
N VAL A 148 17.23 -8.38 4.98
CA VAL A 148 16.35 -7.27 4.60
C VAL A 148 16.99 -6.41 3.53
N SER A 149 16.17 -5.69 2.79
CA SER A 149 16.61 -4.57 1.96
C SER A 149 16.03 -3.27 2.50
N THR A 150 16.76 -2.18 2.32
CA THR A 150 16.39 -0.87 2.82
C THR A 150 17.03 0.23 1.99
N SER A 151 16.28 1.32 1.84
CA SER A 151 16.69 2.52 1.11
C SER A 151 16.32 3.75 1.92
N ASP A 152 17.17 4.76 1.92
CA ASP A 152 16.84 6.10 2.43
C ASP A 152 15.88 6.84 1.49
N ASN A 153 15.74 6.35 0.25
CA ASN A 153 14.85 6.92 -0.76
C ASN A 153 13.47 6.25 -0.64
N LYS A 154 12.39 7.03 -0.54
CA LYS A 154 11.04 6.56 -0.24
C LYS A 154 9.98 7.34 -1.04
N LEU A 155 8.86 6.68 -1.32
CA LEU A 155 7.60 7.32 -1.69
C LEU A 155 6.65 7.28 -0.50
N LEU A 156 6.17 8.45 -0.07
CA LEU A 156 5.10 8.59 0.91
C LEU A 156 3.77 8.72 0.16
N PHE A 157 2.84 7.80 0.40
CA PHE A 157 1.44 7.88 -0.02
C PHE A 157 0.66 8.63 1.06
N ILE A 158 0.19 9.83 0.74
CA ILE A 158 -0.41 10.74 1.71
C ILE A 158 -1.90 10.90 1.42
N LYS A 159 -2.73 10.65 2.44
CA LYS A 159 -4.10 11.15 2.48
C LYS A 159 -4.04 12.58 3.05
N PRO A 160 -4.32 13.63 2.26
CA PRO A 160 -4.25 15.00 2.76
C PRO A 160 -5.31 15.23 3.83
N GLU A 161 -4.95 16.05 4.80
CA GLU A 161 -5.86 16.58 5.81
C GLU A 161 -6.72 17.71 5.20
N PHE A 162 -8.00 17.79 5.57
CA PHE A 162 -8.94 18.70 4.90
C PHE A 162 -8.74 20.19 5.21
N VAL A 163 -8.06 20.53 6.31
CA VAL A 163 -7.90 21.93 6.75
C VAL A 163 -6.58 22.52 6.22
N THR A 164 -5.47 21.83 6.49
CA THR A 164 -4.11 22.28 6.12
C THR A 164 -3.66 21.80 4.75
N GLY A 165 -4.24 20.71 4.24
CA GLY A 165 -3.76 20.04 3.02
C GLY A 165 -2.45 19.25 3.19
N ASP A 166 -1.89 19.15 4.40
CA ASP A 166 -0.63 18.44 4.68
C ASP A 166 -0.85 16.91 4.76
N ARG A 167 -0.82 16.30 5.95
CA ARG A 167 -1.01 14.84 6.13
C ARG A 167 -1.96 14.51 7.26
N ALA A 168 -3.08 13.84 6.92
CA ALA A 168 -3.90 13.15 7.90
C ALA A 168 -3.38 11.72 8.14
N VAL A 169 -2.96 11.06 7.06
CA VAL A 169 -2.39 9.72 7.05
C VAL A 169 -1.24 9.68 6.06
N ASP A 170 -0.14 9.02 6.41
CA ASP A 170 0.90 8.65 5.45
C ASP A 170 1.31 7.17 5.58
N MET A 171 1.74 6.59 4.46
CA MET A 171 2.27 5.23 4.36
C MET A 171 3.44 5.22 3.38
N ASP A 172 4.50 4.47 3.64
CA ASP A 172 5.75 4.55 2.87
C ASP A 172 6.10 3.27 2.08
N VAL A 173 6.74 3.42 0.92
CA VAL A 173 7.50 2.35 0.24
C VAL A 173 8.92 2.80 -0.06
N ASN A 174 9.89 1.90 0.12
CA ASN A 174 11.29 2.16 -0.26
C ASN A 174 11.42 2.17 -1.79
N VAL A 175 12.20 3.12 -2.30
CA VAL A 175 12.60 3.26 -3.71
C VAL A 175 14.05 2.84 -3.86
N HIS A 176 14.33 1.98 -4.82
CA HIS A 176 15.63 1.36 -5.05
C HIS A 176 16.14 1.68 -6.46
N VAL A 177 17.46 1.77 -6.63
CA VAL A 177 18.08 1.88 -7.97
C VAL A 177 18.36 0.51 -8.61
N LYS A 178 18.09 -0.56 -7.88
CA LYS A 178 18.31 -1.96 -8.29
C LYS A 178 17.05 -2.80 -8.01
N PRO A 179 16.53 -3.57 -8.98
CA PRO A 179 15.36 -4.42 -8.76
C PRO A 179 15.65 -5.54 -7.75
N GLU A 180 16.90 -5.97 -7.60
CA GLU A 180 17.34 -6.97 -6.62
C GLU A 180 17.22 -6.48 -5.17
N ASN A 181 16.96 -5.19 -4.94
CA ASN A 181 16.76 -4.62 -3.62
C ASN A 181 15.27 -4.53 -3.23
N CYS A 182 14.32 -4.90 -4.10
CA CYS A 182 12.87 -4.76 -3.85
C CYS A 182 12.29 -5.86 -2.93
N TYR A 183 12.77 -5.94 -1.69
CA TYR A 183 12.32 -6.94 -0.71
C TYR A 183 10.98 -6.52 -0.05
N PRO A 184 10.09 -7.47 0.27
CA PRO A 184 8.90 -7.23 1.09
C PRO A 184 9.21 -6.60 2.45
N ARG A 185 8.47 -5.53 2.77
CA ARG A 185 8.35 -4.99 4.13
C ARG A 185 6.90 -4.60 4.38
N GLY A 186 6.36 -4.93 5.55
CA GLY A 186 5.01 -4.51 5.93
C GLY A 186 4.91 -3.01 6.11
N THR A 187 3.78 -2.47 5.65
CA THR A 187 3.45 -1.04 5.66
C THR A 187 3.43 -0.48 7.08
N GLN A 188 4.03 0.71 7.27
CA GLN A 188 3.75 1.56 8.42
C GLN A 188 2.68 2.58 8.03
N ILE A 189 1.68 2.76 8.88
CA ILE A 189 0.58 3.70 8.68
C ILE A 189 0.68 4.76 9.77
N TRP A 190 1.26 5.91 9.44
CA TRP A 190 1.29 7.07 10.31
C TRP A 190 -0.06 7.77 10.25
N VAL A 191 -0.63 8.13 11.39
CA VAL A 191 -1.90 8.87 11.50
C VAL A 191 -1.71 10.06 12.44
N THR A 192 -2.17 11.24 12.01
CA THR A 192 -2.09 12.47 12.81
C THR A 192 -2.97 12.39 14.06
N GLY A 193 -2.67 13.22 15.08
CA GLY A 193 -3.49 13.29 16.29
C GLY A 193 -4.89 13.82 15.99
N ALA A 194 -5.90 13.29 16.68
CA ALA A 194 -7.30 13.47 16.28
C ALA A 194 -8.26 13.60 17.47
N LYS A 195 -9.33 14.39 17.28
CA LYS A 195 -10.35 14.69 18.28
C LYS A 195 -11.75 14.31 17.80
N HIS A 196 -12.49 13.62 18.65
CA HIS A 196 -13.88 13.26 18.45
C HIS A 196 -14.83 14.40 18.87
N HIS A 197 -16.03 14.48 18.29
CA HIS A 197 -17.02 15.53 18.58
C HIS A 197 -17.44 15.62 20.06
N ASN A 198 -17.33 14.52 20.83
CA ASN A 198 -17.58 14.52 22.28
C ASN A 198 -16.39 15.01 23.13
N GLY A 199 -15.31 15.49 22.51
CA GLY A 199 -14.10 15.95 23.19
C GLY A 199 -13.02 14.89 23.45
N SER A 200 -13.27 13.61 23.16
CA SER A 200 -12.24 12.55 23.32
C SER A 200 -11.11 12.71 22.31
N GLU A 201 -9.87 12.46 22.72
CA GLU A 201 -8.67 12.69 21.90
C GLU A 201 -7.83 11.40 21.76
N VAL A 202 -7.13 11.29 20.63
CA VAL A 202 -6.14 10.24 20.37
C VAL A 202 -4.87 10.91 19.85
N PRO A 203 -3.67 10.60 20.41
CA PRO A 203 -2.42 11.17 19.93
C PRO A 203 -2.08 10.66 18.52
N CYS A 204 -1.19 11.39 17.85
CA CYS A 204 -0.51 10.89 16.65
C CYS A 204 0.07 9.49 16.93
N THR A 205 -0.10 8.56 16.01
CA THR A 205 0.19 7.14 16.21
C THR A 205 0.74 6.51 14.91
N VAL A 206 1.70 5.60 15.01
CA VAL A 206 2.09 4.71 13.91
C VAL A 206 1.52 3.31 14.13
N TYR A 207 0.87 2.78 13.10
CA TYR A 207 0.32 1.42 13.06
C TYR A 207 1.14 0.52 12.13
N GLN A 208 1.42 -0.71 12.57
CA GLN A 208 2.05 -1.75 11.74
C GLN A 208 1.58 -3.14 12.21
N GLU A 209 1.53 -4.13 11.31
CA GLU A 209 1.22 -5.50 11.72
C GLU A 209 2.32 -6.05 12.64
N LEU A 210 1.91 -6.76 13.70
CA LEU A 210 2.79 -7.33 14.73
C LEU A 210 3.89 -8.21 14.15
N TYR A 211 3.61 -8.96 13.08
CA TYR A 211 4.60 -9.76 12.37
C TYR A 211 5.78 -8.90 11.89
N TRP A 212 5.48 -7.88 11.10
CA TRP A 212 6.48 -6.97 10.54
C TRP A 212 7.18 -6.16 11.63
N TYR A 213 6.44 -5.67 12.62
CA TYR A 213 7.05 -5.00 13.79
C TYR A 213 8.05 -5.91 14.52
N ASN A 214 7.73 -7.20 14.71
CA ASN A 214 8.63 -8.16 15.35
C ASN A 214 9.86 -8.48 14.48
N ILE A 215 9.71 -8.63 13.15
CA ILE A 215 10.83 -8.80 12.20
C ILE A 215 11.78 -7.60 12.24
N TYR A 216 11.25 -6.38 12.31
CA TYR A 216 12.04 -5.15 12.30
C TYR A 216 12.56 -4.73 13.69
N SER A 217 12.02 -5.31 14.78
CA SER A 217 12.47 -5.11 16.17
C SER A 217 13.64 -6.05 16.53
N LEU A 218 14.80 -5.48 16.86
CA LEU A 218 16.11 -6.14 17.04
C LEU A 218 16.23 -7.20 18.17
N TRP A 219 15.13 -7.66 18.74
CA TRP A 219 15.08 -8.51 19.94
C TRP A 219 13.93 -9.53 19.99
N ARG A 220 13.14 -9.70 18.91
CA ARG A 220 11.89 -10.49 18.96
C ARG A 220 11.79 -11.69 18.02
N THR A 221 12.76 -11.92 17.14
CA THR A 221 12.77 -13.08 16.24
C THR A 221 13.41 -14.30 16.91
N THR A 222 12.65 -15.40 16.99
CA THR A 222 13.19 -16.73 17.33
C THR A 222 13.77 -17.38 16.07
N ASN A 223 14.75 -18.28 16.19
CA ASN A 223 15.45 -18.84 15.03
C ASN A 223 14.50 -19.48 13.98
N GLU A 224 13.44 -20.16 14.41
CA GLU A 224 12.43 -20.77 13.52
C GLU A 224 11.70 -19.74 12.64
N THR A 225 11.56 -18.49 13.10
CA THR A 225 10.95 -17.41 12.31
C THR A 225 11.87 -16.87 11.22
N VAL A 226 13.18 -17.10 11.33
CA VAL A 226 14.22 -16.50 10.46
C VAL A 226 14.32 -17.23 9.14
N ASP A 227 14.32 -18.57 9.14
CA ASP A 227 14.40 -19.36 7.91
C ASP A 227 13.08 -19.28 7.12
N GLU A 228 11.93 -19.32 7.79
CA GLU A 228 10.62 -19.09 7.13
C GLU A 228 10.54 -17.67 6.55
N TYR A 229 11.04 -16.65 7.28
CA TYR A 229 11.12 -15.29 6.76
C TYR A 229 12.06 -15.18 5.55
N ASN A 230 13.28 -15.72 5.64
CA ASN A 230 14.27 -15.62 4.57
C ASN A 230 13.80 -16.33 3.30
N ALA A 231 13.16 -17.50 3.43
CA ALA A 231 12.59 -18.26 2.32
C ALA A 231 11.42 -17.55 1.62
N LYS A 232 10.67 -16.68 2.30
CA LYS A 232 9.48 -15.99 1.76
C LYS A 232 9.69 -14.52 1.38
N TYR A 233 10.53 -13.82 2.14
CA TYR A 233 10.64 -12.35 2.14
C TYR A 233 12.09 -11.86 2.16
N GLY A 234 13.07 -12.72 2.45
CA GLY A 234 14.51 -12.40 2.45
C GLY A 234 15.15 -12.33 1.06
N HIS A 235 14.37 -11.98 0.04
CA HIS A 235 14.74 -11.84 -1.36
C HIS A 235 13.83 -10.82 -2.06
N ALA A 236 14.19 -10.36 -3.25
CA ALA A 236 13.38 -9.41 -4.01
C ALA A 236 12.11 -10.09 -4.52
N VAL A 237 10.95 -9.44 -4.32
CA VAL A 237 9.64 -9.94 -4.75
C VAL A 237 8.95 -8.87 -5.57
N MET A 238 8.62 -9.23 -6.82
CA MET A 238 7.90 -8.39 -7.77
C MET A 238 8.48 -6.96 -7.87
N PRO A 239 9.74 -6.79 -8.31
CA PRO A 239 10.30 -5.46 -8.56
C PRO A 239 9.51 -4.76 -9.67
N VAL A 240 8.95 -3.59 -9.36
CA VAL A 240 8.18 -2.75 -10.29
C VAL A 240 9.01 -1.52 -10.63
N LYS A 241 9.31 -1.31 -11.91
CA LYS A 241 9.98 -0.10 -12.39
C LYS A 241 8.97 1.06 -12.42
N LEU A 242 9.35 2.21 -11.88
CA LEU A 242 8.53 3.42 -11.90
C LEU A 242 8.74 4.21 -13.20
N TYR A 243 7.68 4.77 -13.77
CA TYR A 243 7.79 5.68 -14.91
C TYR A 243 8.18 7.08 -14.44
N TYR A 244 9.46 7.41 -14.55
CA TYR A 244 10.04 8.71 -14.19
C TYR A 244 10.91 9.25 -15.33
N PRO A 245 10.31 9.80 -16.42
CA PRO A 245 11.03 10.18 -17.63
C PRO A 245 12.01 11.35 -17.43
N SER A 246 11.83 12.13 -16.37
CA SER A 246 12.75 13.21 -15.97
C SER A 246 13.99 12.72 -15.21
N VAL A 247 14.02 11.46 -14.78
CA VAL A 247 15.09 10.87 -13.97
C VAL A 247 15.96 9.97 -14.86
N LYS A 248 17.27 10.25 -14.93
CA LYS A 248 18.21 9.54 -15.81
C LYS A 248 18.58 8.11 -15.38
N ARG A 249 17.91 7.56 -14.36
CA ARG A 249 18.18 6.22 -13.80
C ARG A 249 16.87 5.46 -13.61
N ALA A 250 16.92 4.15 -13.67
CA ALA A 250 15.77 3.32 -13.30
C ALA A 250 15.52 3.40 -11.78
N LEU A 251 14.26 3.56 -11.41
CA LEU A 251 13.76 3.52 -10.04
C LEU A 251 12.82 2.32 -9.89
N TYR A 252 12.93 1.61 -8.78
CA TYR A 252 12.16 0.40 -8.51
C TYR A 252 11.52 0.43 -7.13
N VAL A 253 10.32 -0.13 -7.02
CA VAL A 253 9.65 -0.40 -5.75
C VAL A 253 9.26 -1.88 -5.68
N SER A 254 9.10 -2.41 -4.47
CA SER A 254 8.51 -3.74 -4.31
C SER A 254 7.01 -3.68 -4.57
N GLY A 255 6.54 -4.35 -5.62
CA GLY A 255 5.12 -4.50 -5.92
C GLY A 255 4.35 -5.23 -4.81
N TRP A 256 5.04 -6.07 -4.02
CA TRP A 256 4.46 -6.67 -2.80
C TRP A 256 4.09 -5.57 -1.79
N CYS A 257 4.96 -4.57 -1.61
CA CYS A 257 4.67 -3.42 -0.76
C CYS A 257 3.55 -2.54 -1.35
N LEU A 258 3.46 -2.42 -2.68
CA LEU A 258 2.33 -1.73 -3.32
C LEU A 258 0.99 -2.45 -3.07
N ASP A 259 0.98 -3.79 -3.04
CA ASP A 259 -0.20 -4.57 -2.67
C ASP A 259 -0.60 -4.37 -1.20
N ASP A 260 0.38 -4.26 -0.29
CA ASP A 260 0.13 -3.98 1.13
C ASP A 260 -0.39 -2.55 1.36
N ILE A 261 0.14 -1.55 0.63
CA ILE A 261 -0.41 -0.17 0.56
C ILE A 261 -1.85 -0.18 0.05
N ALA A 262 -2.09 -0.83 -1.10
CA ALA A 262 -3.41 -0.89 -1.75
C ALA A 262 -4.48 -1.59 -0.89
N LYS A 263 -4.07 -2.51 -0.01
CA LYS A 263 -4.92 -3.16 1.00
C LYS A 263 -5.42 -2.18 2.08
N TYR A 264 -4.65 -1.18 2.46
CA TYR A 264 -5.03 -0.22 3.51
C TYR A 264 -5.74 1.03 2.98
N MET A 265 -5.42 1.49 1.76
CA MET A 265 -6.10 2.63 1.11
C MET A 265 -7.64 2.62 1.19
N PRO A 266 -8.37 1.54 0.83
CA PRO A 266 -9.84 1.51 0.94
C PRO A 266 -10.35 1.52 2.39
N ILE A 267 -9.55 1.04 3.35
CA ILE A 267 -9.90 1.09 4.79
C ILE A 267 -9.77 2.52 5.31
N ILE A 268 -8.76 3.24 4.84
CA ILE A 268 -8.49 4.64 5.17
C ILE A 268 -9.52 5.55 4.52
N ASP A 269 -9.73 5.44 3.21
CA ASP A 269 -10.77 6.18 2.49
C ASP A 269 -12.18 5.92 3.06
N GLY A 270 -12.48 4.67 3.42
CA GLY A 270 -13.75 4.29 4.03
C GLY A 270 -14.03 4.87 5.42
N ALA A 271 -13.04 5.50 6.08
CA ALA A 271 -13.25 6.27 7.31
C ALA A 271 -13.71 7.72 7.05
N TYR A 272 -13.46 8.26 5.85
CA TYR A 272 -13.77 9.63 5.46
C TYR A 272 -15.05 9.67 4.60
N LEU A 273 -16.20 9.91 5.25
CA LEU A 273 -17.51 9.76 4.63
C LEU A 273 -17.91 10.95 3.73
N ASP A 274 -17.36 12.13 4.00
CA ASP A 274 -17.55 13.34 3.20
C ASP A 274 -16.25 14.17 3.13
N ALA A 275 -16.34 15.34 2.48
CA ALA A 275 -15.24 16.29 2.34
C ALA A 275 -15.38 17.51 3.26
N ASN A 276 -16.21 17.47 4.31
CA ASN A 276 -16.36 18.58 5.25
C ASN A 276 -15.11 18.65 6.16
N PRO A 277 -14.34 19.76 6.13
CA PRO A 277 -13.17 19.91 7.00
C PRO A 277 -13.49 19.81 8.49
N GLU A 278 -14.69 20.21 8.92
CA GLU A 278 -15.12 20.11 10.33
C GLU A 278 -15.15 18.66 10.83
N ASN A 279 -15.54 17.71 9.97
CA ASN A 279 -15.57 16.29 10.28
C ASN A 279 -14.18 15.63 10.21
N GLY A 280 -13.17 16.29 9.65
CA GLY A 280 -11.86 15.70 9.34
C GLY A 280 -11.14 15.11 10.56
N SER A 281 -11.17 15.80 11.71
CA SER A 281 -10.57 15.30 12.95
C SER A 281 -11.37 14.12 13.53
N HIS A 282 -12.71 14.15 13.44
CA HIS A 282 -13.57 13.06 13.89
C HIS A 282 -13.40 11.79 13.05
N TYR A 283 -13.33 11.90 11.72
CA TYR A 283 -13.05 10.77 10.84
C TYR A 283 -11.66 10.18 11.07
N THR A 284 -10.66 11.03 11.28
CA THR A 284 -9.30 10.57 11.65
C THR A 284 -9.30 9.84 13.00
N TYR A 285 -10.05 10.34 13.99
CA TYR A 285 -10.25 9.66 15.27
C TYR A 285 -10.88 8.27 15.08
N LEU A 286 -11.94 8.15 14.26
CA LEU A 286 -12.56 6.87 13.94
C LEU A 286 -11.58 5.92 13.21
N LEU A 287 -10.69 6.45 12.37
CA LEU A 287 -9.65 5.67 11.71
C LEU A 287 -8.66 5.05 12.71
N HIS A 288 -8.25 5.75 13.78
CA HIS A 288 -7.43 5.12 14.83
C HIS A 288 -8.12 3.89 15.44
N TYR A 289 -9.42 3.96 15.73
CA TYR A 289 -10.19 2.81 16.22
C TYR A 289 -10.31 1.70 15.18
N LYS A 290 -10.55 2.06 13.91
CA LYS A 290 -10.61 1.09 12.80
C LYS A 290 -9.30 0.33 12.64
N LEU A 291 -8.15 1.02 12.62
CA LEU A 291 -6.82 0.40 12.52
C LEU A 291 -6.52 -0.50 13.73
N ARG A 292 -6.84 -0.06 14.96
CA ARG A 292 -6.71 -0.89 16.18
C ARG A 292 -7.56 -2.17 16.16
N SER A 293 -8.68 -2.16 15.44
CA SER A 293 -9.55 -3.34 15.27
C SER A 293 -9.08 -4.34 14.21
N LEU A 294 -8.08 -4.00 13.38
CA LEU A 294 -7.61 -4.90 12.33
C LEU A 294 -6.81 -6.07 12.94
N PRO A 295 -7.08 -7.33 12.54
CA PRO A 295 -6.35 -8.50 13.04
C PRO A 295 -4.84 -8.34 12.87
N GLY A 296 -4.09 -8.57 13.94
CA GLY A 296 -2.63 -8.49 13.95
C GLY A 296 -2.05 -7.07 13.97
N MET A 297 -2.85 -6.01 13.81
CA MET A 297 -2.37 -4.62 13.84
C MET A 297 -1.91 -4.21 15.24
N LYS A 298 -0.86 -3.39 15.32
CA LYS A 298 -0.33 -2.81 16.57
C LYS A 298 0.00 -1.35 16.42
N VAL A 299 -0.18 -0.61 17.51
CA VAL A 299 0.52 0.65 17.76
C VAL A 299 1.99 0.33 17.97
N VAL A 300 2.87 1.02 17.25
CA VAL A 300 4.32 0.81 17.31
C VAL A 300 5.11 2.07 17.71
N PHE A 301 4.49 3.24 17.53
CA PHE A 301 4.87 4.54 18.09
C PHE A 301 3.60 5.33 18.42
#